data_AF-A0AAJ8M687-F1
#
_entry.id   AF-A0AAJ8M687-F1
#
_cell.length_a   1.000
_cell.length_b   1.000
_cell.length_c   1.000
_cell.angle_alpha   90.00
_cell.angle_beta   90.00
_cell.angle_gamma   90.00
#
_symmetry.space_group_name_H-M   'P 1'
#
loop_
_entity.id
_entity.type
_entity.pdbx_description
1 polymer ?
#
loop_
_entity_poly.entity_id
_entity_poly.type
_entity_poly.pdbx_seq_one_letter_code
_entity_poly.pdbx_strand_id
1 'polypeptide(L)'
;MRVLSTLLALLTLFPSILAVTISGQIKFGDFPTRAVLPVGSKISINHGERKVWVKDDGSFEVPHVDEGEHIIEPLIPGYIFQSYLITISPSNPPPPPSTPSSPASSDDPSIPSSPTSPTYSIHIQPHYPAKAPLPTTSTTLSHPLVISPLGREDYFTPKGGMNILGMLKSPMVLMMLFSAVMLFALPKLTASMADMDPEMAKEMAETREKMKGFQNMDLAGSLSNMLAGPTEESSPVASGSNTPSKSSGAGKKRRGR
;
A
#
# COMPACT_ATOMS: atom_id res chain seq x y z
N MET A 1 43.67 37.59 -27.65
CA MET A 1 43.85 37.25 -26.23
C MET A 1 42.55 37.13 -25.44
N ARG A 2 41.50 37.95 -25.69
CA ARG A 2 40.22 37.87 -24.98
C ARG A 2 39.45 36.55 -25.15
N VAL A 3 39.52 35.95 -26.34
CA VAL A 3 38.83 34.67 -26.65
C VAL A 3 39.46 33.47 -25.92
N LEU A 4 40.78 33.54 -25.69
CA LEU A 4 41.51 32.50 -24.95
C LEU A 4 41.20 32.59 -23.45
N SER A 5 41.06 33.79 -22.88
CA SER A 5 40.67 33.95 -21.47
C SER A 5 39.23 33.56 -21.22
N THR A 6 38.31 33.82 -22.16
CA THR A 6 36.91 33.35 -22.06
C THR A 6 36.82 31.83 -22.18
N LEU A 7 37.67 31.21 -23.01
CA LEU A 7 37.71 29.75 -23.17
C LEU A 7 38.34 29.06 -21.95
N LEU A 8 39.35 29.68 -21.34
CA LEU A 8 39.95 29.20 -20.08
C LEU A 8 38.99 29.38 -18.88
N ALA A 9 38.23 30.47 -18.83
CA ALA A 9 37.18 30.69 -17.82
C ALA A 9 36.00 29.71 -17.98
N LEU A 10 35.67 29.32 -19.21
CA LEU A 10 34.66 28.30 -19.49
C LEU A 10 35.14 26.89 -19.10
N LEU A 11 36.44 26.62 -19.23
CA LEU A 11 37.06 25.35 -18.83
C LEU A 11 37.10 25.18 -17.29
N THR A 12 37.25 26.26 -16.53
CA THR A 12 37.15 26.24 -15.05
C THR A 12 35.71 26.16 -14.52
N LEU A 13 34.71 26.31 -15.39
CA LEU A 13 33.29 26.14 -15.06
C LEU A 13 32.78 24.71 -15.27
N PHE A 14 33.68 23.76 -15.60
CA PHE A 14 33.37 22.36 -15.43
C PHE A 14 33.64 22.01 -13.96
N PRO A 15 32.61 21.71 -13.15
CA PRO A 15 32.86 21.14 -11.83
C PRO A 15 33.74 19.91 -12.04
N SER A 16 34.90 19.87 -11.40
CA SER A 16 35.67 18.64 -11.30
C SER A 16 34.83 17.69 -10.45
N ILE A 17 34.00 16.88 -11.11
CA ILE A 17 33.13 15.90 -10.46
C ILE A 17 34.06 14.86 -9.83
N LEU A 18 34.18 14.94 -8.52
CA LEU A 18 34.88 14.00 -7.66
C LEU A 18 33.99 12.75 -7.52
N ALA A 19 33.94 11.99 -8.61
CA ALA A 19 33.03 10.88 -8.81
C ALA A 19 33.57 9.57 -8.23
N VAL A 20 32.88 8.99 -7.25
CA VAL A 20 33.12 7.61 -6.79
C VAL A 20 32.21 6.65 -7.57
N THR A 21 32.72 5.45 -7.87
CA THR A 21 31.92 4.38 -8.47
C THR A 21 31.54 3.38 -7.38
N ILE A 22 30.25 3.20 -7.14
CA ILE A 22 29.73 2.23 -6.17
C ILE A 22 29.35 0.95 -6.91
N SER A 23 29.96 -0.16 -6.54
CA SER A 23 29.60 -1.48 -7.05
C SER A 23 28.85 -2.31 -6.01
N GLY A 24 27.95 -3.15 -6.50
CA GLY A 24 27.21 -4.10 -5.67
C GLY A 24 26.67 -5.27 -6.48
N GLN A 25 26.17 -6.26 -5.76
CA GLN A 25 25.57 -7.46 -6.31
C GLN A 25 24.26 -7.76 -5.60
N ILE A 26 23.25 -8.11 -6.38
CA ILE A 26 21.94 -8.52 -5.87
C ILE A 26 21.94 -10.04 -5.75
N LYS A 27 21.86 -10.55 -4.51
CA LYS A 27 21.80 -11.98 -4.24
C LYS A 27 20.40 -12.33 -3.75
N PHE A 28 19.74 -13.17 -4.53
CA PHE A 28 18.50 -13.79 -4.15
C PHE A 28 18.87 -15.12 -3.50
N GLY A 29 18.85 -15.18 -2.18
CA GLY A 29 19.17 -16.41 -1.44
C GLY A 29 18.08 -17.46 -1.63
N ASP A 30 17.24 -17.64 -0.62
CA ASP A 30 16.21 -18.71 -0.59
C ASP A 30 14.96 -18.39 -1.43
N PHE A 31 14.92 -17.24 -2.11
CA PHE A 31 13.77 -16.87 -2.92
C PHE A 31 13.82 -17.61 -4.26
N PRO A 32 12.69 -18.19 -4.74
CA PRO A 32 12.66 -18.89 -6.01
C PRO A 32 12.93 -17.89 -7.13
N THR A 33 14.19 -17.80 -7.55
CA THR A 33 14.62 -16.83 -8.53
C THR A 33 14.38 -17.46 -9.88
N ARG A 34 13.72 -16.71 -10.79
CA ARG A 34 13.84 -17.05 -12.21
C ARG A 34 15.33 -16.98 -12.52
N ALA A 35 15.88 -17.93 -13.28
CA ALA A 35 17.31 -17.98 -13.59
C ALA A 35 17.88 -16.66 -14.16
N VAL A 36 17.01 -15.73 -14.56
CA VAL A 36 17.30 -14.38 -15.03
C VAL A 36 16.48 -13.38 -14.20
N LEU A 37 17.10 -12.26 -13.85
CA LEU A 37 16.46 -11.11 -13.23
C LEU A 37 15.25 -10.60 -14.05
N PRO A 38 14.19 -10.06 -13.39
CA PRO A 38 13.09 -9.45 -14.11
C PRO A 38 13.56 -8.30 -15.00
N VAL A 39 13.03 -8.24 -16.22
CA VAL A 39 13.22 -7.08 -17.11
C VAL A 39 12.70 -5.82 -16.41
N GLY A 40 13.47 -4.73 -16.45
CA GLY A 40 13.12 -3.51 -15.72
C GLY A 40 13.78 -3.37 -14.34
N SER A 41 14.63 -4.32 -13.94
CA SER A 41 15.44 -4.21 -12.71
C SER A 41 16.37 -2.99 -12.77
N LYS A 42 16.16 -2.06 -11.84
CA LYS A 42 16.88 -0.79 -11.78
C LYS A 42 17.26 -0.48 -10.35
N ILE A 43 18.24 0.39 -10.20
CA ILE A 43 18.61 0.98 -8.92
C ILE A 43 18.39 2.47 -9.05
N SER A 44 17.60 2.98 -8.12
CA SER A 44 17.25 4.38 -7.97
C SER A 44 18.17 5.02 -6.93
N ILE A 45 18.65 6.22 -7.19
CA ILE A 45 19.49 7.00 -6.29
C ILE A 45 18.76 8.31 -5.96
N ASN A 46 18.82 8.74 -4.70
CA ASN A 46 18.18 9.96 -4.20
C ASN A 46 16.71 10.05 -4.64
N HIS A 47 15.94 9.00 -4.36
CA HIS A 47 14.51 8.91 -4.71
C HIS A 47 14.19 9.06 -6.21
N GLY A 48 15.14 8.70 -7.07
CA GLY A 48 14.91 8.63 -8.52
C GLY A 48 15.54 9.77 -9.32
N GLU A 49 16.38 10.60 -8.69
CA GLU A 49 17.24 11.56 -9.37
C GLU A 49 18.07 10.88 -10.46
N ARG A 50 18.66 9.73 -10.12
CA ARG A 50 19.40 8.89 -11.06
C ARG A 50 18.90 7.46 -11.00
N LYS A 51 18.83 6.82 -12.17
CA LYS A 51 18.44 5.42 -12.31
C LYS A 51 19.49 4.68 -13.12
N VAL A 52 19.95 3.57 -12.58
CA VAL A 52 20.95 2.69 -13.20
C VAL A 52 20.35 1.32 -13.41
N TRP A 53 20.64 0.69 -14.54
CA TRP A 53 20.15 -0.65 -14.83
C TRP A 53 21.02 -1.70 -14.15
N VAL A 54 20.38 -2.75 -13.64
CA VAL A 54 21.07 -3.93 -13.10
C VAL A 54 21.33 -4.90 -14.25
N LYS A 55 22.52 -5.50 -14.29
CA LYS A 55 22.90 -6.53 -15.27
C LYS A 55 22.17 -7.84 -14.96
N ASP A 56 22.11 -8.75 -15.93
CA ASP A 56 21.39 -10.04 -15.80
C ASP A 56 21.98 -10.97 -14.72
N ASP A 57 23.26 -10.78 -14.37
CA ASP A 57 23.98 -11.47 -13.30
C ASP A 57 23.73 -10.87 -11.89
N GLY A 58 22.93 -9.81 -11.80
CA GLY A 58 22.67 -9.07 -10.57
C GLY A 58 23.77 -8.11 -10.15
N SER A 59 24.82 -7.96 -10.95
CA SER A 59 25.83 -6.92 -10.74
C SER A 59 25.25 -5.55 -11.12
N PHE A 60 25.61 -4.55 -10.34
CA PHE A 60 25.33 -3.16 -10.68
C PHE A 60 26.51 -2.28 -10.30
N GLU A 61 26.68 -1.21 -11.07
CA GLU A 61 27.72 -0.21 -10.87
C GLU A 61 27.06 1.16 -11.04
N VAL A 62 27.12 1.97 -9.99
CA VAL A 62 26.66 3.34 -10.00
C VAL A 62 27.87 4.24 -10.17
N PRO A 63 28.14 4.75 -11.37
CA PRO A 63 29.25 5.67 -11.60
C PRO A 63 28.83 7.10 -11.26
N HIS A 64 29.80 7.92 -10.88
CA HIS A 64 29.63 9.35 -10.60
C HIS A 64 28.67 9.64 -9.45
N VAL A 65 28.96 9.05 -8.28
CA VAL A 65 28.36 9.46 -7.01
C VAL A 65 29.29 10.49 -6.36
N ASP A 66 28.72 11.65 -6.05
CA ASP A 66 29.44 12.75 -5.41
C ASP A 66 29.66 12.46 -3.92
N GLU A 67 30.49 13.26 -3.27
CA GLU A 67 30.65 13.20 -1.81
C GLU A 67 29.36 13.61 -1.08
N GLY A 68 29.11 12.99 0.07
CA GLY A 68 27.92 13.23 0.87
C GLY A 68 27.03 12.00 1.06
N GLU A 69 25.80 12.25 1.48
CA GLU A 69 24.81 11.23 1.80
C GLU A 69 23.88 10.96 0.63
N HIS A 70 23.84 9.70 0.20
CA HIS A 70 23.07 9.25 -0.94
C HIS A 70 22.20 8.06 -0.56
N ILE A 71 20.93 8.09 -0.95
CA ILE A 71 20.02 6.97 -0.70
C ILE A 71 19.97 6.11 -1.96
N ILE A 72 20.20 4.81 -1.81
CA ILE A 72 20.09 3.81 -2.87
C ILE A 72 18.89 2.92 -2.62
N GLU A 73 18.02 2.83 -3.62
CA GLU A 73 16.79 2.07 -3.61
C GLU A 73 16.79 1.06 -4.76
N PRO A 74 16.92 -0.25 -4.47
CA PRO A 74 16.77 -1.29 -5.48
C PRO A 74 15.30 -1.41 -5.88
N LEU A 75 15.02 -1.28 -7.17
CA LEU A 75 13.69 -1.34 -7.74
C LEU A 75 13.61 -2.52 -8.72
N ILE A 76 13.19 -3.67 -8.19
CA ILE A 76 13.09 -4.92 -8.93
C ILE A 76 11.63 -5.37 -8.92
N PRO A 77 10.99 -5.51 -10.09
CA PRO A 77 9.61 -5.97 -10.16
C PRO A 77 9.40 -7.34 -9.49
N GLY A 78 8.37 -7.43 -8.65
CA GLY A 78 7.98 -8.67 -7.95
C GLY A 78 8.72 -8.93 -6.64
N TYR A 79 9.64 -8.05 -6.24
CA TYR A 79 10.42 -8.20 -5.02
C TYR A 79 10.53 -6.90 -4.26
N ILE A 80 10.42 -6.99 -2.94
CA ILE A 80 10.58 -5.87 -2.02
C ILE A 80 12.02 -5.85 -1.53
N PHE A 81 12.66 -4.70 -1.61
CA PHE A 81 14.04 -4.48 -1.18
C PHE A 81 14.12 -3.41 -0.11
N GLN A 82 15.20 -3.46 0.66
CA GLN A 82 15.54 -2.41 1.60
C GLN A 82 16.28 -1.27 0.89
N SER A 83 16.02 -0.03 1.29
CA SER A 83 16.83 1.14 0.90
C SER A 83 18.11 1.22 1.73
N TYR A 84 19.20 1.68 1.16
CA TYR A 84 20.48 1.85 1.84
C TYR A 84 20.90 3.31 1.80
N LEU A 85 21.42 3.82 2.92
CA LEU A 85 22.07 5.12 2.98
C LEU A 85 23.56 4.90 2.82
N ILE A 86 24.17 5.65 1.91
CA ILE A 86 25.59 5.62 1.63
C ILE A 86 26.14 6.99 1.95
N THR A 87 27.09 7.04 2.88
CA THR A 87 27.83 8.25 3.20
C THR A 87 29.23 8.11 2.63
N ILE A 88 29.57 8.99 1.69
CA ILE A 88 30.89 9.08 1.08
C ILE A 88 31.60 10.27 1.68
N SER A 89 32.73 10.03 2.34
CA SER A 89 33.59 11.09 2.86
C SER A 89 34.99 11.01 2.22
N PRO A 90 35.61 12.16 1.87
CA PRO A 90 36.98 12.19 1.40
C PRO A 90 37.90 11.79 2.56
N SER A 91 38.61 10.68 2.42
CA SER A 91 39.65 10.28 3.37
C SER A 91 41.00 10.71 2.78
N ASN A 92 41.61 11.74 3.37
CA ASN A 92 42.97 12.10 2.98
C ASN A 92 43.89 10.93 3.40
N PRO A 93 44.55 10.22 2.47
CA PRO A 93 45.48 9.18 2.85
C PRO A 93 46.54 9.79 3.78
N PRO A 94 46.95 9.09 4.85
CA PRO A 94 48.06 9.56 5.68
C PRO A 94 49.27 9.80 4.76
N PRO A 95 50.03 10.90 4.96
CA PRO A 95 51.22 11.14 4.17
C PRO A 95 52.13 9.89 4.26
N PRO A 96 52.71 9.44 3.13
CA PRO A 96 53.64 8.33 3.17
C PRO A 96 54.72 8.63 4.20
N PRO A 97 55.14 7.66 5.04
CA PRO A 97 56.15 7.90 6.04
C PRO A 97 57.37 8.48 5.35
N SER A 98 57.78 9.68 5.76
CA SER A 98 58.99 10.34 5.29
C SER A 98 60.18 9.51 5.73
N THR A 99 60.55 8.52 4.94
CA THR A 99 61.82 7.81 5.10
C THR A 99 62.94 8.83 4.88
N PRO A 100 63.83 9.04 5.87
CA PRO A 100 64.92 9.99 5.72
C PRO A 100 65.90 9.44 4.68
N SER A 101 65.99 10.16 3.55
CA SER A 101 67.17 10.37 2.71
C SER A 101 68.30 9.33 2.84
N SER A 102 68.38 8.42 1.87
CA SER A 102 69.67 7.85 1.43
C SER A 102 70.12 8.61 0.17
N PRO A 103 71.37 9.11 0.10
CA PRO A 103 71.86 9.88 -1.04
C PRO A 103 72.40 8.97 -2.15
N ALA A 104 72.48 9.54 -3.36
CA ALA A 104 73.04 8.98 -4.61
C ALA A 104 72.09 8.04 -5.37
N SER A 105 71.88 8.15 -6.68
CA SER A 105 72.42 9.03 -7.74
C SER A 105 71.79 8.53 -9.04
N SER A 106 71.39 9.44 -9.93
CA SER A 106 71.48 9.37 -11.40
C SER A 106 70.25 9.96 -12.07
N ASP A 107 70.52 10.98 -12.87
CA ASP A 107 69.65 11.71 -13.77
C ASP A 107 68.67 10.83 -14.58
N ASP A 108 67.37 11.11 -14.48
CA ASP A 108 66.38 10.81 -15.53
C ASP A 108 65.22 11.84 -15.45
N PRO A 109 64.96 12.66 -16.49
CA PRO A 109 63.90 13.64 -16.45
C PRO A 109 62.55 12.98 -16.80
N SER A 110 61.54 13.28 -15.98
CA SER A 110 60.10 13.10 -16.26
C SER A 110 59.52 11.68 -16.26
N ILE A 111 59.40 11.08 -15.08
CA ILE A 111 58.22 10.24 -14.79
C ILE A 111 57.15 11.18 -14.20
N PRO A 112 56.02 11.43 -14.88
CA PRO A 112 54.93 12.19 -14.28
C PRO A 112 54.44 11.41 -13.05
N SER A 113 54.57 12.02 -11.89
CA SER A 113 53.96 11.58 -10.64
C SER A 113 52.50 11.18 -10.90
N SER A 114 52.21 9.90 -10.70
CA SER A 114 50.87 9.32 -10.77
C SER A 114 49.84 10.23 -10.09
N PRO A 115 48.68 10.52 -10.71
CA PRO A 115 47.69 11.39 -10.09
C PRO A 115 47.23 10.75 -8.78
N THR A 116 47.44 11.47 -7.68
CA THR A 116 46.91 11.15 -6.35
C THR A 116 45.40 10.99 -6.48
N SER A 117 44.92 9.76 -6.61
CA SER A 117 43.49 9.47 -6.61
C SER A 117 43.00 9.74 -5.18
N PRO A 118 42.04 10.65 -4.96
CA PRO A 118 41.50 10.88 -3.63
C PRO A 118 40.95 9.55 -3.11
N THR A 119 41.45 9.12 -1.95
CA THR A 119 40.91 7.94 -1.26
C THR A 119 39.59 8.36 -0.60
N TYR A 120 38.55 7.57 -0.76
CA TYR A 120 37.24 7.83 -0.13
C TYR A 120 36.93 6.71 0.85
N SER A 121 36.40 7.07 2.01
CA SER A 121 35.78 6.11 2.92
C SER A 121 34.28 6.05 2.62
N ILE A 122 33.80 4.85 2.30
CA ILE A 122 32.39 4.58 2.02
C ILE A 122 31.78 3.92 3.26
N HIS A 123 30.82 4.59 3.89
CA HIS A 123 29.99 4.03 4.96
C HIS A 123 28.63 3.67 4.38
N ILE A 124 28.21 2.41 4.53
CA ILE A 124 26.93 1.92 4.02
C ILE A 124 26.11 1.40 5.20
N GLN A 125 24.87 1.86 5.30
CA GLN A 125 23.93 1.44 6.33
C GLN A 125 22.53 1.22 5.75
N PRO A 126 21.70 0.35 6.36
CA PRO A 126 20.30 0.23 5.99
C PRO A 126 19.54 1.52 6.34
N HIS A 127 18.83 2.08 5.36
CA HIS A 127 18.01 3.27 5.53
C HIS A 127 16.57 2.88 5.90
N TYR A 128 16.05 3.49 6.97
CA TYR A 128 14.65 3.36 7.37
C TYR A 128 14.02 4.74 7.40
N PRO A 129 12.98 5.03 6.59
CA PRO A 129 12.43 6.39 6.47
C PRO A 129 11.82 6.93 7.78
N ALA A 130 11.46 6.05 8.71
CA ALA A 130 10.89 6.40 10.01
C ALA A 130 11.93 6.56 11.14
N LYS A 131 13.23 6.40 10.86
CA LYS A 131 14.30 6.46 11.87
C LYS A 131 15.39 7.43 11.41
N ALA A 132 16.02 8.11 12.36
CA ALA A 132 17.22 8.90 12.05
C ALA A 132 18.36 7.98 11.59
N PRO A 133 19.19 8.42 10.62
CA PRO A 133 20.40 7.70 10.22
C PRO A 133 21.34 7.45 11.40
N LEU A 134 22.02 6.30 11.39
CA LEU A 134 23.07 6.02 12.37
C LEU A 134 24.29 6.90 12.06
N PRO A 135 25.08 7.27 13.08
CA PRO A 135 26.30 8.02 12.85
C PRO A 135 27.29 7.22 12.00
N THR A 136 28.13 7.91 11.23
CA THR A 136 29.16 7.33 10.35
C THR A 136 30.26 6.57 11.11
N THR A 137 30.26 6.61 12.45
CA THR A 137 31.12 5.81 13.32
C THR A 137 30.59 4.40 13.58
N SER A 138 29.35 4.11 13.19
CA SER A 138 28.70 2.81 13.37
C SER A 138 29.18 1.76 12.36
N THR A 139 28.85 0.48 12.62
CA THR A 139 29.21 -0.65 11.76
C THR A 139 28.79 -0.42 10.30
N THR A 140 29.76 -0.47 9.40
CA THR A 140 29.54 -0.32 7.96
C THR A 140 29.21 -1.68 7.35
N LEU A 141 28.32 -1.72 6.35
CA LEU A 141 28.16 -2.92 5.52
C LEU A 141 29.38 -3.10 4.62
N SER A 142 29.73 -4.37 4.37
CA SER A 142 30.88 -4.74 3.52
C SER A 142 30.69 -4.21 2.09
N HIS A 143 31.77 -3.68 1.52
CA HIS A 143 31.88 -3.42 0.10
C HIS A 143 32.50 -4.66 -0.60
N PRO A 144 32.03 -5.10 -1.78
CA PRO A 144 30.89 -4.62 -2.58
C PRO A 144 29.53 -4.90 -1.92
N LEU A 145 28.54 -4.02 -2.16
CA LEU A 145 27.25 -4.08 -1.49
C LEU A 145 26.45 -5.30 -1.96
N VAL A 146 26.20 -6.25 -1.05
CA VAL A 146 25.35 -7.41 -1.32
C VAL A 146 23.93 -7.12 -0.86
N ILE A 147 23.01 -6.98 -1.81
CA ILE A 147 21.61 -6.66 -1.55
C ILE A 147 20.77 -7.92 -1.66
N SER A 148 19.99 -8.21 -0.62
CA SER A 148 19.03 -9.33 -0.61
C SER A 148 17.60 -8.82 -0.58
N PRO A 149 16.66 -9.49 -1.26
CA PRO A 149 15.23 -9.16 -1.18
C PRO A 149 14.69 -9.47 0.23
N LEU A 150 13.80 -8.61 0.71
CA LEU A 150 13.08 -8.80 1.97
C LEU A 150 11.90 -9.78 1.81
N GLY A 151 11.24 -9.73 0.65
CA GLY A 151 10.05 -10.53 0.37
C GLY A 151 9.59 -10.40 -1.07
N ARG A 152 8.59 -11.18 -1.43
CA ARG A 152 7.90 -11.04 -2.72
C ARG A 152 6.80 -10.01 -2.62
N GLU A 153 6.63 -9.25 -3.67
CA GLU A 153 5.56 -8.27 -3.76
C GLU A 153 4.32 -8.92 -4.38
N ASP A 154 3.29 -9.13 -3.55
CA ASP A 154 2.01 -9.67 -4.01
C ASP A 154 1.15 -8.53 -4.58
N TYR A 155 1.27 -8.30 -5.89
CA TYR A 155 0.46 -7.29 -6.58
C TYR A 155 -1.03 -7.65 -6.68
N PHE A 156 -1.38 -8.91 -6.43
CA PHE A 156 -2.73 -9.42 -6.64
C PHE A 156 -3.44 -9.66 -5.32
N THR A 157 -4.56 -8.97 -5.12
CA THR A 157 -5.51 -9.34 -4.07
C THR A 157 -6.36 -10.49 -4.60
N PRO A 158 -6.33 -11.69 -3.98
CA PRO A 158 -7.18 -12.77 -4.41
C PRO A 158 -8.65 -12.33 -4.31
N LYS A 159 -9.41 -12.59 -5.38
CA LYS A 159 -10.86 -12.35 -5.41
C LYS A 159 -11.47 -13.13 -4.23
N GLY A 160 -12.28 -12.48 -3.41
CA GLY A 160 -13.04 -13.16 -2.35
C GLY A 160 -13.80 -14.33 -2.97
N GLY A 161 -13.40 -15.55 -2.64
CA GLY A 161 -14.02 -16.76 -3.17
C GLY A 161 -15.50 -16.83 -2.80
N MET A 162 -16.23 -17.73 -3.46
CA MET A 162 -17.62 -17.98 -3.09
C MET A 162 -17.64 -18.66 -1.72
N ASN A 163 -18.01 -17.89 -0.68
CA ASN A 163 -18.19 -18.40 0.68
C ASN A 163 -19.48 -19.24 0.73
N ILE A 164 -19.50 -20.43 0.13
CA ILE A 164 -20.70 -21.30 0.05
C ILE A 164 -21.20 -21.65 1.44
N LEU A 165 -20.28 -21.94 2.36
CA LEU A 165 -20.60 -22.21 3.76
C LEU A 165 -21.09 -20.95 4.49
N GLY A 166 -20.55 -19.78 4.15
CA GLY A 166 -21.03 -18.49 4.65
C GLY A 166 -22.40 -18.11 4.08
N MET A 167 -22.70 -18.51 2.85
CA MET A 167 -23.99 -18.29 2.18
C MET A 167 -25.07 -19.18 2.80
N LEU A 168 -24.77 -20.44 3.15
CA LEU A 168 -25.69 -21.31 3.89
C LEU A 168 -25.99 -20.77 5.29
N LYS A 169 -24.99 -20.17 5.95
CA LYS A 169 -25.14 -19.52 7.26
C LYS A 169 -25.79 -18.13 7.16
N SER A 170 -26.07 -17.65 5.94
CA SER A 170 -26.75 -16.36 5.78
C SER A 170 -28.21 -16.46 6.24
N PRO A 171 -28.73 -15.48 6.99
CA PRO A 171 -30.07 -15.53 7.55
C PRO A 171 -31.15 -15.59 6.46
N MET A 172 -30.88 -15.04 5.27
CA MET A 172 -31.81 -15.10 4.15
C MET A 172 -31.97 -16.53 3.62
N VAL A 173 -30.87 -17.24 3.35
CA VAL A 173 -30.91 -18.62 2.85
C VAL A 173 -31.47 -19.58 3.90
N LEU A 174 -31.12 -19.39 5.18
CA LEU A 174 -31.65 -20.23 6.26
C LEU A 174 -33.16 -20.03 6.45
N MET A 175 -33.65 -18.79 6.36
CA MET A 175 -35.10 -18.51 6.42
C MET A 175 -35.83 -19.04 5.19
N MET A 176 -35.22 -18.99 3.99
CA MET A 176 -35.78 -19.61 2.79
C MET A 176 -35.83 -21.14 2.90
N LEU A 177 -34.80 -21.78 3.45
CA LEU A 177 -34.80 -23.23 3.67
C LEU A 177 -35.84 -23.63 4.73
N PHE A 178 -35.89 -22.89 5.84
CA PHE A 178 -36.88 -23.11 6.90
C PHE A 178 -38.30 -22.91 6.40
N SER A 179 -38.58 -21.87 5.61
CA SER A 179 -39.90 -21.63 5.04
C SER A 179 -40.30 -22.70 4.03
N ALA A 180 -39.36 -23.23 3.23
CA ALA A 180 -39.60 -24.36 2.34
C ALA A 180 -39.95 -25.65 3.11
N VAL A 181 -39.25 -25.93 4.21
CA VAL A 181 -39.59 -27.05 5.10
C VAL A 181 -40.96 -26.84 5.75
N MET A 182 -41.26 -25.62 6.21
CA MET A 182 -42.54 -25.29 6.83
C MET A 182 -43.70 -25.40 5.84
N LEU A 183 -43.52 -24.98 4.58
CA LEU A 183 -44.50 -25.15 3.50
C LEU A 183 -44.83 -26.63 3.26
N PHE A 184 -43.87 -27.53 3.46
CA PHE A 184 -44.09 -28.98 3.30
C PHE A 184 -44.65 -29.64 4.56
N ALA A 185 -44.24 -29.18 5.74
CA ALA A 185 -44.69 -29.69 7.03
C ALA A 185 -46.11 -29.22 7.37
N LEU A 186 -46.48 -27.99 7.01
CA LEU A 186 -47.79 -27.41 7.32
C LEU A 186 -48.95 -28.25 6.77
N PRO A 187 -49.00 -28.67 5.49
CA PRO A 187 -50.05 -29.56 4.99
C PRO A 187 -50.18 -30.87 5.78
N LYS A 188 -49.05 -31.42 6.25
CA LYS A 188 -49.04 -32.64 7.07
C LYS A 188 -49.58 -32.38 8.49
N LEU A 189 -49.21 -31.26 9.11
CA LEU A 189 -49.63 -30.90 10.45
C LEU A 189 -51.07 -30.37 10.49
N THR A 190 -51.49 -29.59 9.49
CA THR A 190 -52.86 -29.08 9.36
C THR A 190 -53.84 -30.20 9.07
N ALA A 191 -53.46 -31.20 8.28
CA ALA A 191 -54.29 -32.39 8.10
C ALA A 191 -54.47 -33.15 9.42
N SER A 192 -53.41 -33.32 10.22
CA SER A 192 -53.51 -34.00 11.52
C SER A 192 -54.23 -33.17 12.61
N MET A 193 -54.25 -31.85 12.50
CA MET A 193 -54.86 -30.95 13.49
C MET A 193 -56.31 -30.58 13.16
N ALA A 194 -56.68 -30.51 11.87
CA ALA A 194 -58.04 -30.22 11.44
C ALA A 194 -59.06 -31.31 11.82
N ASP A 195 -58.59 -32.55 12.00
CA ASP A 195 -59.45 -33.68 12.38
C ASP A 195 -59.69 -33.76 13.90
N MET A 196 -58.98 -32.98 14.73
CA MET A 196 -58.96 -33.15 16.19
C MET A 196 -59.75 -32.07 16.96
N ASP A 197 -59.92 -30.84 16.47
CA ASP A 197 -60.65 -29.79 17.22
C ASP A 197 -61.22 -28.64 16.33
N PRO A 198 -62.56 -28.44 16.27
CA PRO A 198 -63.22 -27.39 15.48
C PRO A 198 -63.07 -25.95 16.02
N GLU A 199 -62.55 -25.74 17.23
CA GLU A 199 -62.28 -24.39 17.76
C GLU A 199 -60.95 -23.80 17.27
N MET A 200 -59.87 -24.59 17.21
CA MET A 200 -58.57 -24.14 16.68
C MET A 200 -58.57 -23.90 15.17
N ALA A 201 -59.48 -24.54 14.42
CA ALA A 201 -59.61 -24.32 12.98
C ALA A 201 -60.01 -22.86 12.64
N LYS A 202 -60.78 -22.20 13.52
CA LYS A 202 -61.16 -20.80 13.36
C LYS A 202 -59.99 -19.85 13.64
N GLU A 203 -59.21 -20.10 14.69
CA GLU A 203 -58.00 -19.33 15.02
C GLU A 203 -56.88 -19.55 13.98
N MET A 204 -56.74 -20.77 13.44
CA MET A 204 -55.79 -21.08 12.37
C MET A 204 -56.22 -20.48 11.02
N ALA A 205 -57.53 -20.38 10.74
CA ALA A 205 -58.04 -19.66 9.58
C ALA A 205 -57.74 -18.16 9.69
N GLU A 206 -57.96 -17.56 10.86
CA GLU A 206 -57.63 -16.15 11.13
C GLU A 206 -56.10 -15.89 11.07
N THR A 207 -55.29 -16.83 11.56
CA THR A 207 -53.82 -16.75 11.50
C THR A 207 -53.30 -16.98 10.07
N ARG A 208 -53.94 -17.85 9.29
CA ARG A 208 -53.64 -18.09 7.87
C ARG A 208 -53.99 -16.88 7.02
N GLU A 209 -55.05 -16.15 7.37
CA GLU A 209 -55.42 -14.89 6.74
C GLU A 209 -54.42 -13.77 7.08
N LYS A 210 -54.03 -13.62 8.35
CA LYS A 210 -52.97 -12.68 8.79
C LYS A 210 -51.61 -12.99 8.16
N MET A 211 -51.21 -14.27 8.10
CA MET A 211 -49.95 -14.69 7.48
C MET A 211 -49.95 -14.54 5.94
N LYS A 212 -51.10 -14.73 5.28
CA LYS A 212 -51.28 -14.46 3.85
C LYS A 212 -51.19 -12.96 3.53
N GLY A 213 -51.68 -12.09 4.41
CA GLY A 213 -51.49 -10.64 4.31
C GLY A 213 -50.03 -10.20 4.39
N PHE A 214 -49.25 -10.83 5.27
CA PHE A 214 -47.82 -10.55 5.42
C PHE A 214 -46.98 -11.09 4.26
N GLN A 215 -47.34 -12.24 3.69
CA GLN A 215 -46.67 -12.81 2.50
C GLN A 215 -46.98 -12.04 1.21
N ASN A 216 -48.18 -11.45 1.08
CA ASN A 216 -48.58 -10.68 -0.10
C ASN A 216 -48.13 -9.20 -0.08
N MET A 217 -47.28 -8.81 0.88
CA MET A 217 -46.68 -7.46 0.96
C MET A 217 -47.68 -6.29 1.15
N ASP A 218 -48.94 -6.58 1.46
CA ASP A 218 -49.98 -5.58 1.76
C ASP A 218 -50.05 -5.32 3.28
N LEU A 219 -48.96 -4.74 3.79
CA LEU A 219 -48.81 -4.41 5.21
C LEU A 219 -49.83 -3.35 5.68
N ALA A 220 -50.37 -2.56 4.75
CA ALA A 220 -51.36 -1.52 5.02
C ALA A 220 -52.76 -2.10 5.25
N GLY A 221 -53.22 -3.05 4.40
CA GLY A 221 -54.50 -3.73 4.60
C GLY A 221 -54.54 -4.58 5.88
N SER A 222 -53.42 -5.22 6.21
CA SER A 222 -53.28 -6.02 7.44
C SER A 222 -53.37 -5.19 8.73
N LEU A 223 -52.86 -3.95 8.74
CA LEU A 223 -52.91 -3.07 9.91
C LEU A 223 -54.29 -2.41 10.06
N SER A 224 -54.96 -2.11 8.93
CA SER A 224 -56.31 -1.56 8.89
C SER A 224 -57.34 -2.54 9.48
N ASN A 225 -57.28 -3.82 9.14
CA ASN A 225 -58.18 -4.84 9.71
C ASN A 225 -57.89 -5.15 11.18
N MET A 226 -56.68 -4.87 11.67
CA MET A 226 -56.32 -5.03 13.08
C MET A 226 -56.74 -3.82 13.93
N LEU A 227 -56.81 -2.63 13.34
CA LEU A 227 -57.21 -1.38 14.02
C LEU A 227 -58.72 -1.13 13.96
N ALA A 228 -59.41 -1.69 12.96
CA ALA A 228 -60.86 -1.54 12.74
C ALA A 228 -61.68 -2.70 13.36
N GLY A 229 -61.47 -3.01 14.64
CA GLY A 229 -62.34 -3.92 15.40
C GLY A 229 -63.84 -3.53 15.31
N PRO A 230 -64.76 -4.45 15.68
CA PRO A 230 -66.16 -4.43 15.24
C PRO A 230 -66.87 -3.12 15.60
N THR A 231 -67.55 -2.57 14.60
CA THR A 231 -68.23 -1.28 14.55
C THR A 231 -69.31 -1.09 15.62
N GLU A 232 -69.29 0.03 16.35
CA GLU A 232 -70.49 0.79 16.70
C GLU A 232 -70.25 2.32 16.68
N GLU A 233 -71.09 2.98 15.87
CA GLU A 233 -71.69 4.32 15.95
C GLU A 233 -70.89 5.65 15.97
N SER A 234 -71.31 6.51 15.03
CA SER A 234 -71.40 7.98 15.05
C SER A 234 -70.18 8.85 14.72
N SER A 235 -70.28 9.53 13.57
CA SER A 235 -69.57 10.77 13.22
C SER A 235 -70.23 11.99 13.87
N PRO A 236 -69.65 13.22 13.83
CA PRO A 236 -68.26 13.69 13.82
C PRO A 236 -68.00 14.70 14.99
N VAL A 237 -66.79 15.25 15.13
CA VAL A 237 -66.47 16.67 15.49
C VAL A 237 -64.99 16.79 15.89
N ALA A 238 -64.31 17.73 15.23
CA ALA A 238 -62.98 18.20 15.55
C ALA A 238 -62.94 18.99 16.87
N SER A 239 -61.91 18.80 17.71
CA SER A 239 -61.38 19.88 18.58
C SER A 239 -60.12 19.45 19.34
N GLY A 240 -59.17 20.37 19.48
CA GLY A 240 -58.19 20.41 20.57
C GLY A 240 -56.75 20.09 20.15
N SER A 241 -55.92 21.09 19.78
CA SER A 241 -55.04 21.85 20.70
C SER A 241 -53.74 21.08 21.03
N ASN A 242 -52.52 21.61 21.11
CA ASN A 242 -51.99 22.96 21.23
C ASN A 242 -50.46 22.91 21.00
N THR A 243 -49.95 23.80 20.13
CA THR A 243 -48.74 24.66 20.28
C THR A 243 -47.36 24.05 20.67
N PRO A 244 -46.22 24.80 20.70
CA PRO A 244 -45.90 26.12 20.14
C PRO A 244 -44.54 26.23 19.38
N SER A 245 -44.45 27.28 18.56
CA SER A 245 -43.34 28.22 18.27
C SER A 245 -41.89 27.74 18.04
N LYS A 246 -41.32 28.14 16.89
CA LYS A 246 -40.12 29.02 16.88
C LYS A 246 -40.02 29.82 15.58
N SER A 247 -39.58 31.05 15.75
CA SER A 247 -39.70 32.22 14.88
C SER A 247 -38.57 32.41 13.87
N SER A 248 -38.91 33.19 12.84
CA SER A 248 -38.11 34.27 12.20
C SER A 248 -36.86 33.93 11.38
N GLY A 249 -36.82 34.44 10.13
CA GLY A 249 -35.56 34.75 9.45
C GLY A 249 -35.64 34.78 7.91
N ALA A 250 -35.78 35.97 7.34
CA ALA A 250 -35.78 36.26 5.91
C ALA A 250 -34.44 35.93 5.20
N GLY A 251 -34.44 35.66 3.88
CA GLY A 251 -33.18 35.65 3.12
C GLY A 251 -33.10 35.01 1.72
N LYS A 252 -33.84 35.56 0.74
CA LYS A 252 -33.37 35.94 -0.63
C LYS A 252 -32.52 34.95 -1.50
N LYS A 253 -33.09 34.66 -2.69
CA LYS A 253 -32.47 34.46 -4.04
C LYS A 253 -31.46 33.32 -4.24
N ARG A 254 -31.77 32.39 -5.16
CA ARG A 254 -30.83 31.94 -6.21
C ARG A 254 -31.56 31.67 -7.54
N ARG A 255 -31.30 32.55 -8.52
CA ARG A 255 -31.41 32.31 -9.97
C ARG A 255 -30.24 31.41 -10.40
N GLY A 256 -30.43 30.66 -11.47
CA GLY A 256 -29.51 29.62 -11.93
C GLY A 256 -28.14 30.08 -12.44
N ARG A 257 -27.30 29.08 -12.66
CA ARG A 257 -26.41 28.91 -13.80
C ARG A 257 -26.22 27.41 -14.00
#